data_AF-A0A9E4VNK0-F1
#
_entry.id   AF-A0A9E4VNK0-F1
#
_cell.length_a   1.000
_cell.length_b   1.000
_cell.length_c   1.000
_cell.angle_alpha   90.00
_cell.angle_beta   90.00
_cell.angle_gamma   90.00
#
_symmetry.space_group_name_H-M   'P 1'
#
loop_
_entity.id
_entity.type
_entity.pdbx_description
1 polymer ?
#
loop_
_entity_poly.entity_id
_entity_poly.type
_entity_poly.pdbx_seq_one_letter_code
_entity_poly.pdbx_strand_id
1 'polypeptide(L)'
;GLPISGEPPPARYTESNYTVRQALSTRAFWMLSLFSVLCFVVQAGVSLHQVPHYIGQGVPPHLAALTASTFAFGQVPGGLLWSLLARRVPLRFLLSAAAVTMAVGAIGTGISDSLSTGIPMGFLLGVGVGGVHLLLRLTWADYYGRLHLGSIRGLTLPFQIGGQALGPIIAGFMFDATGGYKMPFTIFGIMVAFAAVMVLTATPPSPLPQGSARTVQPSVEPVGN
;
A
#
# COMPACT_ATOMS: atom_id res chain seq x y z
N GLY A 1 27.00 -50.44 -0.79
CA GLY A 1 25.97 -50.24 -1.84
C GLY A 1 25.04 -49.15 -1.40
N LEU A 2 24.87 -48.12 -2.22
CA LEU A 2 23.86 -47.07 -2.06
C LEU A 2 22.48 -47.60 -2.47
N PRO A 3 21.39 -47.16 -1.84
CA PRO A 3 20.15 -46.87 -2.52
C PRO A 3 20.17 -45.40 -2.95
N ILE A 4 20.35 -45.19 -4.25
CA ILE A 4 20.15 -43.93 -4.95
C ILE A 4 18.64 -43.80 -5.18
N SER A 5 17.91 -43.21 -4.22
CA SER A 5 16.53 -42.78 -4.47
C SER A 5 16.57 -41.49 -5.28
N GLY A 6 16.47 -41.63 -6.60
CA GLY A 6 16.41 -40.54 -7.58
C GLY A 6 15.08 -39.77 -7.57
N GLU A 7 14.55 -39.43 -6.40
CA GLU A 7 13.52 -38.40 -6.35
C GLU A 7 14.21 -37.04 -6.56
N PRO A 8 13.88 -36.29 -7.64
CA PRO A 8 14.36 -34.93 -7.76
C PRO A 8 13.91 -34.16 -6.52
N PRO A 9 14.79 -33.36 -5.89
CA PRO A 9 14.41 -32.56 -4.74
C PRO A 9 13.15 -31.77 -5.10
N PRO A 10 12.14 -31.67 -4.20
CA PRO A 10 10.88 -30.99 -4.49
C PRO A 10 11.23 -29.66 -5.13
N ALA A 11 10.70 -29.42 -6.34
CA ALA A 11 11.04 -28.27 -7.14
C ALA A 11 11.04 -27.05 -6.22
N ARG A 12 12.24 -26.54 -5.89
CA ARG A 12 12.35 -25.33 -5.07
C ARG A 12 11.47 -24.33 -5.78
N TYR A 13 10.42 -23.83 -5.10
CA TYR A 13 9.60 -22.74 -5.62
C TYR A 13 10.56 -21.69 -6.13
N THR A 14 10.76 -21.65 -7.45
CA THR A 14 11.81 -20.84 -8.03
C THR A 14 11.21 -19.46 -8.06
N GLU A 15 11.54 -18.67 -7.04
CA GLU A 15 11.08 -17.31 -6.92
C GLU A 15 11.48 -16.57 -8.20
N SER A 16 10.48 -16.08 -8.95
CA SER A 16 10.72 -15.34 -10.18
C SER A 16 11.26 -13.96 -9.81
N ASN A 17 12.58 -13.83 -9.83
CA ASN A 17 13.27 -12.62 -9.44
C ASN A 17 13.41 -11.65 -10.62
N TYR A 18 12.52 -10.68 -10.67
CA TYR A 18 12.52 -9.63 -11.69
C TYR A 18 13.68 -8.65 -11.46
N THR A 19 14.29 -8.20 -12.56
CA THR A 19 15.13 -6.99 -12.56
C THR A 19 14.25 -5.74 -12.61
N VAL A 20 14.83 -4.59 -12.29
CA VAL A 20 14.15 -3.28 -12.41
C VAL A 20 13.58 -3.05 -13.82
N ARG A 21 14.38 -3.32 -14.86
CA ARG A 21 13.96 -3.13 -16.25
C ARG A 21 12.75 -4.01 -16.62
N GLN A 22 12.75 -5.26 -16.17
CA GLN A 22 11.63 -6.19 -16.39
C GLN A 22 10.39 -5.77 -15.60
N ALA A 23 10.55 -5.29 -14.35
CA ALA A 23 9.43 -4.81 -13.55
C ALA A 23 8.74 -3.61 -14.24
N LEU A 24 9.52 -2.65 -14.74
CA LEU A 24 9.02 -1.46 -15.45
C LEU A 24 8.24 -1.79 -16.73
N SER A 25 8.49 -2.94 -17.37
CA SER A 25 7.73 -3.38 -18.54
C SER A 25 6.40 -4.06 -18.21
N THR A 26 6.09 -4.27 -16.92
CA THR A 26 4.83 -4.91 -16.52
C THR A 26 3.71 -3.90 -16.27
N ARG A 27 2.48 -4.25 -16.66
CA ARG A 27 1.29 -3.47 -16.31
C ARG A 27 1.08 -3.38 -14.79
N ALA A 28 1.34 -4.47 -14.07
CA ALA A 28 1.16 -4.56 -12.62
C ALA A 28 2.00 -3.51 -11.87
N PHE A 29 3.22 -3.21 -12.35
CA PHE A 29 4.09 -2.20 -11.75
C PHE A 29 3.40 -0.83 -11.75
N TRP A 30 2.98 -0.37 -12.92
CA TRP A 30 2.35 0.94 -13.08
C TRP A 30 1.03 1.06 -12.34
N MET A 31 0.26 -0.03 -12.31
CA MET A 31 -0.98 -0.09 -11.54
C MET A 31 -0.76 0.01 -10.03
N LEU A 32 0.22 -0.71 -9.48
CA LEU A 32 0.56 -0.64 -8.06
C LEU A 32 1.19 0.71 -7.70
N SER A 33 1.99 1.30 -8.60
CA SER A 33 2.55 2.64 -8.44
C SER A 33 1.45 3.69 -8.41
N LEU A 34 0.54 3.70 -9.38
CA LEU A 34 -0.59 4.64 -9.41
C LEU A 34 -1.51 4.45 -8.20
N PHE A 35 -1.82 3.19 -7.84
CA PHE A 35 -2.57 2.90 -6.62
C PHE A 35 -1.89 3.49 -5.38
N SER A 36 -0.57 3.33 -5.27
CA SER A 36 0.19 3.89 -4.16
C SER A 36 0.07 5.42 -4.14
N VAL A 37 0.28 6.10 -5.28
CA VAL A 37 0.16 7.57 -5.37
C VAL A 37 -1.20 8.03 -4.88
N LEU A 38 -2.30 7.46 -5.40
CA LEU A 38 -3.66 7.86 -5.04
C LEU A 38 -3.91 7.67 -3.53
N CYS A 39 -3.53 6.52 -2.97
CA CYS A 39 -3.66 6.26 -1.54
C CYS A 39 -2.83 7.24 -0.68
N PHE A 40 -1.61 7.57 -1.11
CA PHE A 40 -0.70 8.43 -0.35
C PHE A 40 -1.05 9.92 -0.45
N VAL A 41 -1.68 10.36 -1.55
CA VAL A 41 -2.33 11.68 -1.64
C VAL A 41 -3.44 11.78 -0.59
N VAL A 42 -4.34 10.79 -0.51
CA VAL A 42 -5.42 10.78 0.49
C VAL A 42 -4.89 10.72 1.91
N GLN A 43 -3.91 9.83 2.16
CA GLN A 43 -3.32 9.68 3.49
C GLN A 43 -2.85 11.04 4.02
N ALA A 44 -1.94 11.70 3.31
CA ALA A 44 -1.35 12.95 3.77
C ALA A 44 -2.37 14.08 3.78
N GLY A 45 -3.21 14.17 2.73
CA GLY A 45 -4.23 15.20 2.58
C GLY A 45 -5.23 15.22 3.73
N VAL A 46 -5.75 14.05 4.14
CA VAL A 46 -6.67 13.95 5.27
C VAL A 46 -5.92 14.04 6.61
N SER A 47 -4.78 13.36 6.76
CA SER A 47 -4.10 13.29 8.06
C SER A 47 -3.59 14.64 8.55
N LEU A 48 -3.14 15.53 7.64
CA LEU A 48 -2.68 16.88 8.00
C LEU A 48 -3.84 17.84 8.31
N HIS A 49 -5.01 17.62 7.71
CA HIS A 49 -6.12 18.58 7.78
C HIS A 49 -7.27 18.14 8.68
N GLN A 50 -7.29 16.90 9.18
CA GLN A 50 -8.35 16.43 10.09
C GLN A 50 -8.42 17.25 11.38
N VAL A 51 -7.27 17.66 11.95
CA VAL A 51 -7.27 18.49 13.16
C VAL A 51 -7.81 19.90 12.88
N PRO A 52 -7.31 20.63 11.85
CA PRO A 52 -7.92 21.88 11.40
C PRO A 52 -9.41 21.77 11.06
N HIS A 53 -9.87 20.64 10.51
CA HIS A 53 -11.27 20.42 10.19
C HIS A 53 -12.18 20.55 11.42
N TYR A 54 -11.85 19.86 12.51
CA TYR A 54 -12.65 19.95 13.74
C TYR A 54 -12.44 21.27 14.48
N ILE A 55 -11.25 21.88 14.44
CA ILE A 55 -11.04 23.23 14.97
C ILE A 55 -11.96 24.23 14.24
N GLY A 56 -12.09 24.12 12.92
CA GLY A 56 -13.02 24.92 12.12
C GLY A 56 -14.50 24.70 12.47
N GLN A 57 -14.84 23.57 13.10
CA GLN A 57 -16.17 23.29 13.67
C GLN A 57 -16.33 23.79 15.12
N GLY A 58 -15.34 24.50 15.67
CA GLY A 58 -15.38 25.02 17.04
C GLY A 58 -14.87 24.05 18.11
N VAL A 59 -14.28 22.91 17.72
CA VAL A 59 -13.69 21.96 18.68
C VAL A 59 -12.38 22.51 19.24
N PRO A 60 -12.17 22.49 20.58
CA PRO A 60 -10.91 22.89 21.18
C PRO A 60 -9.70 22.10 20.61
N PRO A 61 -8.55 22.75 20.33
CA PRO A 61 -7.41 22.11 19.66
C PRO A 61 -6.91 20.82 20.32
N HIS A 62 -6.87 20.79 21.66
CA HIS A 62 -6.41 19.61 22.42
C HIS A 62 -7.35 18.39 22.25
N LEU A 63 -8.65 18.62 22.04
CA LEU A 63 -9.60 17.55 21.74
C LEU A 63 -9.57 17.17 20.26
N ALA A 64 -9.45 18.15 19.36
CA ALA A 64 -9.31 17.90 17.92
C ALA A 64 -8.08 17.02 17.61
N ALA A 65 -6.98 17.19 18.35
CA ALA A 65 -5.77 16.37 18.24
C ALA A 65 -6.03 14.86 18.45
N LEU A 66 -7.09 14.46 19.17
CA LEU A 66 -7.46 13.06 19.34
C LEU A 66 -7.76 12.36 18.01
N THR A 67 -8.22 13.10 16.99
CA THR A 67 -8.48 12.54 15.65
C THR A 67 -7.18 12.09 14.99
N ALA A 68 -6.11 12.89 15.07
CA ALA A 68 -4.78 12.50 14.60
C ALA A 68 -4.20 11.33 15.40
N SER A 69 -4.33 11.34 16.73
CA SER A 69 -3.86 10.26 17.59
C SER A 69 -4.55 8.94 17.28
N THR A 70 -5.87 8.94 17.09
CA THR A 70 -6.65 7.74 16.76
C THR A 70 -6.41 7.24 15.34
N PHE A 71 -6.20 8.14 14.37
CA PHE A 71 -5.70 7.80 13.05
C PHE A 71 -4.34 7.08 13.12
N ALA A 72 -3.37 7.64 13.85
CA ALA A 72 -2.05 7.01 14.00
C ALA A 72 -2.16 5.66 14.72
N PHE A 73 -2.94 5.61 15.80
CA PHE A 73 -3.18 4.38 16.54
C PHE A 73 -3.83 3.30 15.68
N GLY A 74 -4.82 3.64 14.84
CA GLY A 74 -5.53 2.72 13.95
C GLY A 74 -4.63 2.00 12.94
N GLN A 75 -3.49 2.58 12.56
CA GLN A 75 -2.53 1.92 11.67
C GLN A 75 -1.94 0.64 12.29
N VAL A 76 -1.78 0.59 13.62
CA VAL A 76 -1.19 -0.56 14.33
C VAL A 76 -2.08 -1.82 14.25
N PRO A 77 -3.35 -1.80 14.73
CA PRO A 77 -4.24 -2.95 14.58
C PRO A 77 -4.58 -3.20 13.11
N GLY A 78 -4.62 -2.16 12.26
CA GLY A 78 -4.75 -2.33 10.82
C GLY A 78 -3.65 -3.22 10.26
N GLY A 79 -2.39 -2.85 10.46
CA GLY A 79 -1.25 -3.67 10.02
C GLY A 79 -1.34 -5.13 10.47
N LEU A 80 -1.71 -5.37 11.73
CA LEU A 80 -1.91 -6.74 12.25
C LEU A 80 -3.05 -7.47 11.55
N LEU A 81 -4.23 -6.84 11.45
CA LEU A 81 -5.41 -7.38 10.77
C LEU A 81 -5.05 -7.81 9.34
N TRP A 82 -4.52 -6.88 8.54
CA TRP A 82 -4.18 -7.15 7.14
C TRP A 82 -3.09 -8.21 7.00
N SER A 83 -2.12 -8.28 7.91
CA SER A 83 -1.09 -9.32 7.92
C SER A 83 -1.66 -10.73 8.13
N LEU A 84 -2.68 -10.86 8.98
CA LEU A 84 -3.36 -12.12 9.24
C LEU A 84 -4.13 -12.57 7.99
N LEU A 85 -4.86 -11.65 7.36
CA LEU A 85 -5.65 -11.91 6.16
C LEU A 85 -4.76 -12.24 4.95
N ALA A 86 -3.58 -11.62 4.84
CA ALA A 86 -2.62 -11.83 3.74
C ALA A 86 -2.12 -13.28 3.63
N ARG A 87 -2.27 -14.09 4.68
CA ARG A 87 -1.95 -15.53 4.64
C ARG A 87 -2.93 -16.37 3.82
N ARG A 88 -4.14 -15.86 3.57
CA ARG A 88 -5.25 -16.64 3.00
C ARG A 88 -5.93 -15.96 1.81
N VAL A 89 -5.81 -14.64 1.69
CA VAL A 89 -6.48 -13.86 0.65
C VAL A 89 -5.44 -13.26 -0.31
N PRO A 90 -5.65 -13.36 -1.63
CA PRO A 90 -4.74 -12.75 -2.59
C PRO A 90 -4.57 -11.24 -2.36
N LEU A 91 -3.33 -10.76 -2.43
CA LEU A 91 -2.94 -9.42 -1.96
C LEU A 91 -3.70 -8.28 -2.66
N ARG A 92 -4.03 -8.40 -3.95
CA ARG A 92 -4.81 -7.39 -4.70
C ARG A 92 -6.20 -7.14 -4.11
N PHE A 93 -6.87 -8.18 -3.58
CA PHE A 93 -8.19 -8.04 -2.96
C PHE A 93 -8.07 -7.36 -1.60
N LEU A 94 -6.98 -7.64 -0.86
CA LEU A 94 -6.71 -6.95 0.40
C LEU A 94 -6.31 -5.49 0.19
N LEU A 95 -5.54 -5.17 -0.86
CA LEU A 95 -5.25 -3.79 -1.24
C LEU A 95 -6.53 -3.02 -1.56
N SER A 96 -7.43 -3.63 -2.32
CA SER A 96 -8.76 -3.07 -2.59
C SER A 96 -9.55 -2.86 -1.30
N ALA A 97 -9.62 -3.86 -0.42
CA ALA A 97 -10.35 -3.76 0.83
C ALA A 97 -9.78 -2.66 1.74
N ALA A 98 -8.45 -2.57 1.87
CA ALA A 98 -7.80 -1.51 2.64
C ALA A 98 -8.06 -0.12 2.06
N ALA A 99 -8.07 0.03 0.74
CA ALA A 99 -8.42 1.27 0.05
C ALA A 99 -9.90 1.65 0.23
N VAL A 100 -10.83 0.68 0.24
CA VAL A 100 -12.23 0.92 0.60
C VAL A 100 -12.34 1.39 2.06
N THR A 101 -11.60 0.77 2.98
CA THR A 101 -11.53 1.21 4.38
C THR A 101 -11.04 2.66 4.48
N MET A 102 -10.02 3.04 3.70
CA MET A 102 -9.57 4.43 3.61
C MET A 102 -10.65 5.35 3.02
N ALA A 103 -11.37 4.92 1.99
CA ALA A 103 -12.45 5.71 1.38
C ALA A 103 -13.54 6.04 2.40
N VAL A 104 -14.01 5.03 3.13
CA VAL A 104 -15.04 5.19 4.17
C VAL A 104 -14.52 6.10 5.29
N GLY A 105 -13.27 5.90 5.74
CA GLY A 105 -12.66 6.76 6.74
C GLY A 105 -12.55 8.23 6.30
N ALA A 106 -12.05 8.48 5.08
CA ALA A 106 -11.91 9.82 4.53
C ALA A 106 -13.26 10.54 4.36
N ILE A 107 -14.24 9.89 3.72
CA ILE A 107 -15.58 10.46 3.54
C ILE A 107 -16.25 10.68 4.90
N GLY A 108 -16.16 9.69 5.79
CA GLY A 108 -16.71 9.75 7.14
C GLY A 108 -16.15 10.91 7.94
N THR A 109 -14.84 11.14 7.88
CA THR A 109 -14.20 12.31 8.51
C THR A 109 -14.64 13.63 7.85
N GLY A 110 -14.91 13.65 6.55
CA GLY A 110 -15.38 14.87 5.87
C GLY A 110 -16.81 15.26 6.23
N ILE A 111 -17.69 14.28 6.46
CA ILE A 111 -19.11 14.51 6.75
C ILE A 111 -19.43 14.54 8.25
N SER A 112 -18.48 14.22 9.12
CA SER A 112 -18.68 14.23 10.56
C SER A 112 -18.73 15.66 11.10
N ASP A 113 -19.75 15.95 11.91
CA ASP A 113 -19.95 17.25 12.56
C ASP A 113 -19.54 17.25 14.05
N SER A 114 -18.90 16.18 14.52
CA SER A 114 -18.52 16.01 15.93
C SER A 114 -17.33 15.07 16.10
N LEU A 115 -16.66 15.15 17.25
CA LEU A 115 -15.60 14.19 17.61
C LEU A 115 -16.12 12.76 17.81
N SER A 116 -17.36 12.59 18.28
CA SER A 116 -17.93 11.26 18.51
C SER A 116 -18.08 10.46 17.22
N THR A 117 -18.34 11.14 16.10
CA THR A 117 -18.40 10.54 14.77
C THR A 117 -17.04 10.60 14.05
N GLY A 118 -16.27 11.66 14.29
CA GLY A 118 -14.98 11.89 13.67
C GLY A 118 -13.86 10.95 14.10
N ILE A 119 -13.77 10.64 15.39
CA ILE A 119 -12.73 9.76 15.95
C ILE A 119 -12.82 8.34 15.36
N PRO A 120 -13.99 7.66 15.32
CA PRO A 120 -14.12 6.37 14.65
C PRO A 120 -13.71 6.40 13.18
N MET A 121 -14.02 7.47 12.46
CA MET A 121 -13.69 7.59 11.03
C MET A 121 -12.19 7.83 10.81
N GLY A 122 -11.55 8.66 11.64
CA GLY A 122 -10.11 8.84 11.65
C GLY A 122 -9.37 7.54 11.97
N PHE A 123 -9.84 6.78 12.96
CA PHE A 123 -9.32 5.45 13.28
C PHE A 123 -9.46 4.48 12.10
N LEU A 124 -10.63 4.45 11.44
CA LEU A 124 -10.89 3.60 10.28
C LEU A 124 -9.97 3.95 9.10
N LEU A 125 -9.78 5.24 8.82
CA LEU A 125 -8.79 5.70 7.85
C LEU A 125 -7.39 5.17 8.20
N GLY A 126 -7.00 5.24 9.48
CA GLY A 126 -5.75 4.69 10.01
C GLY A 126 -5.62 3.19 9.73
N VAL A 127 -6.66 2.40 10.00
CA VAL A 127 -6.68 0.95 9.71
C VAL A 127 -6.41 0.67 8.23
N GLY A 128 -7.07 1.40 7.34
CA GLY A 128 -6.86 1.27 5.89
C GLY A 128 -5.43 1.66 5.47
N VAL A 129 -4.93 2.78 5.96
CA VAL A 129 -3.57 3.26 5.69
C VAL A 129 -2.50 2.28 6.16
N GLY A 130 -2.63 1.74 7.38
CA GLY A 130 -1.71 0.70 7.90
C GLY A 130 -1.70 -0.54 7.01
N GLY A 131 -2.87 -0.91 6.47
CA GLY A 131 -3.01 -1.98 5.48
C GLY A 131 -2.29 -1.70 4.19
N VAL A 132 -2.51 -0.54 3.57
CA VAL A 132 -1.85 -0.16 2.32
C VAL A 132 -0.32 -0.20 2.46
N HIS A 133 0.23 0.31 3.55
CA HIS A 133 1.68 0.25 3.82
C HIS A 133 2.21 -1.19 3.85
N LEU A 134 1.53 -2.07 4.59
CA LEU A 134 1.96 -3.46 4.70
C LEU A 134 1.77 -4.22 3.39
N LEU A 135 0.58 -4.15 2.83
CA LEU A 135 0.16 -4.95 1.68
C LEU A 135 0.93 -4.55 0.42
N LEU A 136 1.27 -3.27 0.22
CA LEU A 136 2.13 -2.88 -0.89
C LEU A 136 3.51 -3.53 -0.76
N ARG A 137 4.12 -3.53 0.44
CA ARG A 137 5.42 -4.20 0.66
C ARG A 137 5.35 -5.69 0.36
N LEU A 138 4.27 -6.35 0.79
CA LEU A 138 4.05 -7.76 0.49
C LEU A 138 3.84 -7.99 -1.01
N THR A 139 3.06 -7.15 -1.68
CA THR A 139 2.73 -7.30 -3.10
C THR A 139 3.95 -7.10 -3.98
N TRP A 140 4.82 -6.14 -3.67
CA TRP A 140 6.08 -5.97 -4.40
C TRP A 140 6.99 -7.19 -4.27
N ALA A 141 7.07 -7.80 -3.07
CA ALA A 141 7.86 -9.01 -2.86
C ALA A 141 7.26 -10.23 -3.57
N ASP A 142 5.93 -10.38 -3.50
CA ASP A 142 5.18 -11.48 -4.12
C ASP A 142 5.23 -11.43 -5.66
N TYR A 143 5.16 -10.23 -6.25
CA TYR A 143 5.05 -10.08 -7.71
C TYR A 143 6.41 -10.08 -8.42
N TYR A 144 7.47 -9.61 -7.75
CA TYR A 144 8.76 -9.38 -8.40
C TYR A 144 9.93 -10.13 -7.76
N GLY A 145 9.68 -10.86 -6.68
CA GLY A 145 10.71 -11.56 -5.92
C GLY A 145 11.58 -10.62 -5.07
N ARG A 146 12.43 -11.21 -4.23
CA ARG A 146 13.21 -10.48 -3.21
C ARG A 146 14.56 -9.98 -3.67
N LEU A 147 15.17 -10.56 -4.70
CA LEU A 147 16.56 -10.29 -5.09
C LEU A 147 16.82 -8.82 -5.47
N HIS A 148 15.93 -8.20 -6.26
CA HIS A 148 16.04 -6.80 -6.67
C HIS A 148 14.95 -5.90 -6.05
N LEU A 149 14.28 -6.39 -5.00
CA LEU A 149 13.12 -5.73 -4.40
C LEU A 149 13.45 -4.32 -3.88
N GLY A 150 14.65 -4.13 -3.31
CA GLY A 150 15.12 -2.83 -2.84
C GLY A 150 15.17 -1.81 -3.97
N SER A 151 15.77 -2.16 -5.11
CA SER A 151 15.88 -1.28 -6.27
C SER A 151 14.54 -0.99 -6.94
N ILE A 152 13.67 -2.02 -7.06
CA ILE A 152 12.31 -1.84 -7.61
C ILE A 152 11.51 -0.88 -6.73
N ARG A 153 11.50 -1.11 -5.40
CA ARG A 153 10.80 -0.23 -4.47
C ARG A 153 11.41 1.17 -4.45
N GLY A 154 12.72 1.29 -4.59
CA GLY A 154 13.44 2.56 -4.70
C GLY A 154 12.86 3.48 -5.78
N LEU A 155 12.47 2.93 -6.94
CA LEU A 155 11.82 3.71 -8.00
C LEU A 155 10.38 4.13 -7.69
N THR A 156 9.69 3.39 -6.81
CA THR A 156 8.30 3.68 -6.44
C THR A 156 8.19 4.71 -5.32
N LEU A 157 9.23 4.88 -4.50
CA LEU A 157 9.23 5.81 -3.36
C LEU A 157 9.04 7.27 -3.78
N PRO A 158 9.72 7.82 -4.82
CA PRO A 158 9.48 9.19 -5.28
C PRO A 158 8.02 9.45 -5.65
N PHE A 159 7.34 8.48 -6.28
CA PHE A 159 5.91 8.62 -6.59
C PHE A 159 5.07 8.72 -5.32
N GLN A 160 5.34 7.88 -4.31
CA GLN A 160 4.64 7.93 -3.03
C GLN A 160 4.88 9.25 -2.29
N ILE A 161 6.13 9.72 -2.25
CA ILE A 161 6.50 11.01 -1.65
C ILE A 161 5.82 12.16 -2.39
N GLY A 162 5.81 12.13 -3.73
CA GLY A 162 5.11 13.12 -4.55
C GLY A 162 3.61 13.14 -4.26
N GLY A 163 2.99 11.97 -4.10
CA GLY A 163 1.60 11.86 -3.67
C GLY A 163 1.37 12.49 -2.29
N GLN A 164 2.20 12.16 -1.30
CA GLN A 164 2.10 12.74 0.04
C GLN A 164 2.31 14.26 0.07
N ALA A 165 3.19 14.80 -0.77
CA ALA A 165 3.38 16.24 -0.90
C ALA A 165 2.14 16.91 -1.51
N LEU A 166 1.52 16.27 -2.49
CA LEU A 166 0.40 16.84 -3.24
C LEU A 166 -0.91 16.85 -2.43
N GLY A 167 -1.16 15.85 -1.61
CA GLY A 167 -2.40 15.72 -0.81
C GLY A 167 -2.75 16.97 0.00
N PRO A 168 -1.85 17.44 0.89
CA PRO A 168 -2.10 18.65 1.67
C PRO A 168 -2.28 19.91 0.82
N ILE A 169 -1.52 20.05 -0.28
CA ILE A 169 -1.63 21.20 -1.19
C ILE A 169 -3.01 21.25 -1.85
N ILE A 170 -3.48 20.11 -2.37
CA ILE A 170 -4.82 19.99 -2.96
C ILE A 170 -5.90 20.31 -1.92
N ALA A 171 -5.78 19.73 -0.71
CA ALA A 171 -6.74 19.95 0.36
C ALA A 171 -6.82 21.43 0.77
N GLY A 172 -5.67 22.11 0.90
CA GLY A 172 -5.58 23.53 1.22
C GLY A 172 -6.21 24.41 0.14
N PHE A 173 -5.89 24.19 -1.13
CA PHE A 173 -6.50 24.94 -2.24
C PHE A 173 -8.02 24.77 -2.28
N MET A 174 -8.51 23.55 -2.04
CA MET A 174 -9.94 23.27 -1.98
C MET A 174 -10.59 23.91 -0.74
N PHE A 175 -9.89 23.94 0.40
CA PHE A 175 -10.33 24.67 1.58
C PHE A 175 -10.48 26.16 1.29
N ASP A 176 -9.49 26.78 0.65
CA ASP A 176 -9.55 28.21 0.29
C ASP A 176 -10.75 28.52 -0.62
N ALA A 177 -11.11 27.57 -1.50
CA ALA A 177 -12.26 27.71 -2.39
C ALA A 177 -13.61 27.43 -1.73
N THR A 178 -13.69 26.56 -0.71
CA THR A 178 -14.97 26.10 -0.12
C THR A 178 -15.18 26.49 1.35
N GLY A 179 -14.18 27.02 2.03
CA GLY A 179 -14.21 27.40 3.45
C GLY A 179 -14.23 26.22 4.43
N GLY A 180 -13.89 25.00 3.99
CA GLY A 180 -14.00 23.80 4.82
C GLY A 180 -13.44 22.54 4.16
N TYR A 181 -13.25 21.48 4.96
CA TYR A 181 -12.62 20.22 4.51
C TYR A 181 -13.58 19.11 4.07
N LYS A 182 -14.89 19.30 4.22
CA LYS A 182 -15.89 18.30 3.79
C LYS A 182 -15.72 17.93 2.32
N MET A 183 -15.57 18.94 1.46
CA MET A 183 -15.42 18.76 0.02
C MET A 183 -14.11 18.04 -0.35
N PRO A 184 -12.92 18.49 0.09
CA PRO A 184 -11.67 17.76 -0.21
C PRO A 184 -11.64 16.34 0.32
N PHE A 185 -12.14 16.07 1.53
CA PHE A 185 -12.14 14.72 2.07
C PHE A 185 -13.09 13.78 1.33
N THR A 186 -14.23 14.30 0.86
CA THR A 186 -15.16 13.53 0.01
C THR A 186 -14.51 13.17 -1.32
N ILE A 187 -13.86 14.13 -1.99
CA ILE A 187 -13.15 13.89 -3.26
C ILE A 187 -12.01 12.89 -3.08
N PHE A 188 -11.23 13.02 -2.01
CA PHE A 188 -10.20 12.04 -1.65
C PHE A 188 -10.77 10.64 -1.43
N GLY A 189 -11.91 10.55 -0.73
CA GLY A 189 -12.63 9.30 -0.58
C GLY A 189 -13.02 8.64 -1.90
N ILE A 190 -13.60 9.42 -2.83
CA ILE A 190 -13.96 8.94 -4.17
C ILE A 190 -12.72 8.50 -4.95
N MET A 191 -11.63 9.27 -4.87
CA MET A 191 -10.37 8.98 -5.53
C MET A 191 -9.76 7.65 -5.06
N VAL A 192 -9.76 7.37 -3.75
CA VAL A 192 -9.23 6.09 -3.23
C VAL A 192 -10.22 4.93 -3.42
N ALA A 193 -11.53 5.18 -3.48
CA ALA A 193 -12.51 4.19 -3.92
C ALA A 193 -12.29 3.78 -5.38
N PHE A 194 -11.99 4.73 -6.27
CA PHE A 194 -11.58 4.42 -7.64
C PHE A 194 -10.28 3.59 -7.67
N ALA A 195 -9.28 3.97 -6.85
CA ALA A 195 -8.04 3.20 -6.72
C ALA A 195 -8.30 1.76 -6.26
N ALA A 196 -9.26 1.55 -5.36
CA ALA A 196 -9.66 0.23 -4.87
C ALA A 196 -10.18 -0.66 -6.00
N VAL A 197 -11.05 -0.13 -6.87
CA VAL A 197 -11.55 -0.89 -8.04
C VAL A 197 -10.41 -1.15 -9.03
N MET A 198 -9.58 -0.13 -9.29
CA MET A 198 -8.47 -0.23 -10.23
C MET A 198 -7.49 -1.34 -9.84
N VAL A 199 -7.07 -1.42 -8.56
CA VAL A 199 -6.03 -2.36 -8.11
C VAL A 199 -6.45 -3.83 -8.23
N LEU A 200 -7.75 -4.13 -8.36
CA LEU A 200 -8.23 -5.49 -8.65
C LEU A 200 -7.69 -6.03 -9.98
N THR A 201 -7.35 -5.14 -10.93
CA THR A 201 -6.76 -5.54 -12.22
C THR A 201 -5.23 -5.61 -12.20
N ALA A 202 -4.58 -5.33 -11.06
CA ALA A 202 -3.15 -5.53 -10.86
C ALA A 202 -2.88 -7.02 -10.58
N THR A 203 -2.91 -7.85 -11.62
CA THR A 203 -2.62 -9.28 -11.53
C THR A 203 -1.11 -9.53 -11.45
N PRO A 204 -0.65 -10.60 -10.76
CA PRO A 204 0.76 -10.97 -10.76
C PRO A 204 1.29 -11.11 -12.21
N PRO A 205 2.48 -10.58 -12.52
CA PRO A 205 3.07 -10.74 -13.84
C PRO A 205 3.48 -12.21 -14.06
N SER A 206 3.47 -12.67 -15.32
CA SER A 206 3.76 -14.08 -15.66
C SER A 206 5.15 -14.49 -15.17
N PRO A 207 5.37 -15.74 -14.72
CA PRO A 207 6.71 -16.20 -14.35
C PRO A 207 7.72 -15.98 -15.49
N LEU A 208 8.93 -15.52 -15.17
CA LEU A 208 9.99 -15.41 -16.17
C LEU A 208 10.35 -16.82 -16.68
N PRO A 209 10.60 -17.00 -18.00
CA PRO A 209 11.10 -18.27 -18.53
C PRO A 209 12.38 -18.68 -17.77
N GLN A 210 12.49 -19.96 -17.39
CA GLN A 210 13.60 -20.51 -16.57
C GLN A 210 14.98 -20.51 -17.27
N GLY A 211 15.26 -19.60 -18.20
CA GLY A 211 16.44 -19.59 -19.07
C GLY A 211 17.66 -18.82 -18.57
N SER A 212 17.68 -18.30 -17.35
CA SER A 212 18.82 -17.49 -16.85
C SER A 212 19.26 -17.85 -15.43
N ALA A 213 18.86 -19.02 -14.93
CA ALA A 213 19.62 -19.63 -13.85
C ALA A 213 20.99 -20.01 -14.44
N ARG A 214 21.99 -19.12 -14.30
CA ARG A 214 23.38 -19.58 -14.33
C ARG A 214 23.49 -20.58 -13.20
N THR A 215 23.34 -21.86 -13.52
CA THR A 215 23.79 -22.95 -12.67
C THR A 215 25.27 -22.69 -12.49
N VAL A 216 25.66 -22.06 -11.38
CA VAL A 216 27.05 -22.08 -10.95
C VAL A 216 27.27 -23.53 -10.56
N GLN A 217 27.68 -24.35 -11.54
CA GLN A 217 28.23 -25.66 -11.25
C GLN A 217 29.46 -25.40 -10.39
N PRO A 218 29.52 -25.91 -9.14
CA PRO A 218 30.79 -25.92 -8.43
C PRO A 218 31.77 -26.68 -9.32
N SER A 219 32.87 -26.02 -9.69
CA SER A 219 33.99 -26.64 -10.38
C SER A 219 34.55 -27.70 -9.44
N VAL A 220 34.06 -28.92 -9.56
CA VAL A 220 34.71 -30.08 -8.97
C VAL A 220 35.94 -30.32 -9.83
N GLU A 221 37.07 -29.72 -9.44
CA GLU A 221 38.37 -30.18 -9.94
C GLU A 221 38.50 -31.66 -9.58
N PRO A 222 38.75 -32.55 -10.56
CA PRO A 222 39.08 -33.92 -10.24
C PRO A 222 40.38 -33.92 -9.45
N VAL A 223 40.32 -34.36 -8.19
CA VAL A 223 41.50 -34.71 -7.42
C VAL A 223 42.22 -35.80 -8.20
N GLY A 224 43.40 -35.45 -8.73
CA GLY A 224 44.22 -36.36 -9.53
C GLY A 224 44.58 -37.62 -8.75
N ASN A 225 44.55 -38.74 -9.47
CA ASN A 225 45.08 -40.04 -9.04
C ASN A 225 46.58 -39.99 -8.76
#